data_AF-A0A7K2ZQF8-F1
#
_entry.id   AF-A0A7K2ZQF8-F1
#
_cell.length_a   1.000
_cell.length_b   1.000
_cell.length_c   1.000
_cell.angle_alpha   90.00
_cell.angle_beta   90.00
_cell.angle_gamma   90.00
#
_symmetry.space_group_name_H-M   'P 1'
#
loop_
_entity.id
_entity.type
_entity.pdbx_description
1 polymer ?
#
loop_
_entity_poly.entity_id
_entity_poly.type
_entity_poly.pdbx_seq_one_letter_code
_entity_poly.pdbx_strand_id
1 'polypeptide(L)' 'MANEVPWPSGQDGEVLGRRLAVEFARAVVQAEKQLGRTLDRRELARRVSISTSSLYAYLNGTTLPGAGVFDALLA' A
#
# COMPACT_ATOMS: atom_id res chain seq x y z
N MET A 1 7.46 16.20 -1.32
CA MET A 1 8.09 15.32 -0.31
C MET A 1 6.98 14.42 0.22
N ALA A 2 6.95 13.15 -0.19
CA ALA A 2 5.96 12.20 0.31
C ALA A 2 6.34 11.83 1.75
N ASN A 3 5.54 12.25 2.73
CA ASN A 3 5.77 11.94 4.14
C ASN A 3 5.43 10.46 4.37
N GLU A 4 6.41 9.59 4.16
CA GLU A 4 6.33 8.18 4.54
C GLU A 4 6.59 8.05 6.04
N VAL A 5 5.66 7.42 6.76
CA VAL A 5 5.76 7.25 8.21
C VAL A 5 6.11 5.80 8.51
N PRO A 6 7.20 5.52 9.25
CA PRO A 6 7.48 4.18 9.73
C PRO A 6 6.45 3.77 10.78
N TRP A 7 6.10 2.49 10.81
CA TRP A 7 5.14 1.97 11.79
C TRP A 7 5.64 2.15 13.24
N PRO A 8 4.72 2.39 14.20
CA PRO A 8 5.10 2.49 15.60
C PRO A 8 5.73 1.17 16.05
N SER A 9 6.95 1.27 16.58
CA SER A 9 7.77 0.12 16.96
C SER A 9 7.27 -0.49 18.28
N GLY A 10 6.92 -1.77 18.27
CA GLY A 10 6.39 -2.55 19.40
C GLY A 10 5.55 -3.74 18.90
N GLN A 11 5.47 -4.84 19.66
CA GLN A 11 4.73 -6.06 19.22
C GLN A 11 3.31 -5.75 18.74
N ASP A 12 2.59 -4.87 19.45
CA ASP A 12 1.23 -4.46 19.08
C ASP A 12 1.20 -3.59 17.81
N GLY A 13 2.21 -2.75 17.61
CA GLY A 13 2.36 -1.89 16.44
C GLY A 13 2.69 -2.68 15.16
N GLU A 14 3.52 -3.70 15.27
CA GLU A 14 3.83 -4.61 14.17
C GLU A 14 2.62 -5.49 13.78
N VAL A 15 1.88 -6.00 14.76
CA VAL A 15 0.65 -6.76 14.52
C VAL A 15 -0.41 -5.90 13.85
N LEU A 16 -0.60 -4.67 14.34
CA LEU A 16 -1.52 -3.70 13.73
C LEU A 16 -1.09 -3.32 12.31
N GLY A 17 0.21 -3.05 12.10
CA GLY A 17 0.77 -2.70 10.80
C GLY A 17 0.58 -3.81 9.77
N ARG A 18 0.82 -5.06 10.19
CA ARG A 18 0.59 -6.23 9.33
C ARG A 18 -0.89 -6.42 9.00
N ARG A 19 -1.79 -6.22 9.98
CA ARG A 19 -3.24 -6.33 9.74
C ARG A 19 -3.74 -5.24 8.80
N LEU A 20 -3.30 -3.99 8.98
CA LEU A 20 -3.68 -2.91 8.08
C LEU A 20 -3.12 -3.15 6.68
N ALA A 21 -1.88 -3.63 6.55
CA ALA A 21 -1.30 -3.95 5.25
C ALA A 21 -2.07 -5.03 4.49
N VAL A 22 -2.59 -6.05 5.19
CA VAL A 22 -3.45 -7.07 4.59
C VAL A 22 -4.77 -6.48 4.12
N GLU A 23 -5.44 -5.66 4.94
CA GLU A 23 -6.70 -5.01 4.54
C GLU A 23 -6.48 -4.00 3.41
N PHE A 24 -5.37 -3.27 3.43
CA PHE A 24 -4.97 -2.36 2.36
C PHE A 24 -4.72 -3.10 1.05
N ALA A 25 -3.95 -4.19 1.09
CA ALA A 25 -3.73 -5.03 -0.09
C ALA A 25 -5.05 -5.54 -0.69
N ARG A 26 -6.00 -5.96 0.16
CA ARG A 26 -7.34 -6.38 -0.27
C ARG A 26 -8.11 -5.23 -0.92
N ALA A 27 -8.08 -4.04 -0.32
CA ALA A 27 -8.75 -2.86 -0.86
C ALA A 27 -8.20 -2.47 -2.24
N VAL A 28 -6.88 -2.47 -2.41
CA VAL A 28 -6.21 -2.23 -3.70
C VAL A 28 -6.61 -3.28 -4.75
N VAL A 29 -6.66 -4.57 -4.38
CA VAL A 29 -7.13 -5.63 -5.29
C VAL A 29 -8.59 -5.40 -5.71
N GLN A 30 -9.44 -4.98 -4.77
CA GLN A 30 -10.84 -4.70 -5.06
C GLN A 30 -10.99 -3.49 -5.99
N ALA A 31 -10.25 -2.41 -5.75
CA ALA A 31 -10.25 -1.23 -6.61
C ALA A 31 -9.83 -1.58 -8.05
N GLU A 32 -8.72 -2.30 -8.24
CA GLU A 32 -8.29 -2.73 -9.58
C GLU A 32 -9.32 -3.64 -10.26
N LYS A 33 -9.97 -4.53 -9.50
CA LYS A 33 -11.07 -5.37 -10.03
C LYS A 33 -12.28 -4.55 -10.46
N GLN A 34 -12.67 -3.53 -9.69
CA GLN A 34 -13.79 -2.64 -10.04
C GLN A 34 -13.50 -1.85 -11.33
N LEU A 35 -12.24 -1.54 -11.58
CA LEU A 35 -11.78 -0.91 -12.82
C LEU A 35 -11.62 -1.89 -13.99
N GLY A 36 -11.96 -3.17 -13.81
CA GLY A 36 -11.86 -4.21 -14.84
C GLY A 36 -10.42 -4.65 -15.13
N ARG A 37 -9.50 -4.42 -14.19
CA ARG A 37 -8.06 -4.66 -14.36
C ARG A 37 -7.59 -5.82 -13.48
N THR A 38 -6.61 -6.55 -13.97
CA THR A 38 -5.90 -7.57 -13.18
C THR A 38 -4.84 -6.89 -12.32
N LEU A 39 -4.72 -7.27 -11.04
CA LEU A 39 -3.71 -6.70 -10.15
C LEU A 39 -2.29 -7.09 -10.61
N ASP A 40 -1.62 -6.20 -11.35
CA ASP A 40 -0.19 -6.25 -11.63
C ASP A 40 0.52 -5.20 -10.78
N ARG A 41 1.34 -5.67 -9.83
CA ARG A 41 2.08 -4.82 -8.89
C ARG A 41 3.07 -3.88 -9.58
N ARG A 42 3.69 -4.30 -10.69
CA ARG A 42 4.61 -3.43 -11.46
C ARG A 42 3.86 -2.34 -12.18
N GLU A 43 2.74 -2.70 -12.78
CA GLU A 43 1.88 -1.75 -13.48
C GLU A 43 1.25 -0.74 -12.52
N LEU A 44 0.75 -1.22 -11.38
CA LEU A 44 0.20 -0.39 -10.31
C LEU A 44 1.26 0.60 -9.77
N ALA A 45 2.45 0.10 -9.45
CA ALA A 45 3.55 0.95 -9.00
C ALA A 45 3.90 2.03 -10.03
N ARG A 46 3.92 1.68 -11.32
CA ARG A 46 4.17 2.63 -12.42
C ARG A 46 3.07 3.70 -12.50
N ARG A 47 1.80 3.32 -12.40
CA ARG A 47 0.66 4.25 -12.47
C ARG A 47 0.64 5.24 -11.31
N VAL A 48 0.92 4.76 -10.11
CA VAL A 48 0.99 5.60 -8.90
C VAL A 48 2.34 6.33 -8.79
N SER A 49 3.25 6.13 -9.74
CA SER A 49 4.59 6.75 -9.75
C SER A 49 5.42 6.44 -8.49
N ILE A 50 5.29 5.23 -7.96
CA ILE A 50 6.08 4.74 -6.82
C ILE A 50 6.99 3.59 -7.25
N SER A 51 8.04 3.35 -6.48
CA SER A 51 8.88 2.19 -6.71
C SER A 51 8.13 0.90 -6.33
N THR A 52 8.39 -0.20 -7.05
CA THR A 52 7.88 -1.52 -6.65
C THR A 52 8.33 -1.92 -5.24
N SER A 53 9.51 -1.48 -4.81
CA SER A 53 10.02 -1.74 -3.47
C SER A 53 9.19 -1.02 -2.40
N SER A 54 8.81 0.24 -2.63
CA SER A 54 7.90 1.01 -1.77
C SER A 54 6.53 0.34 -1.72
N LEU A 55 5.99 -0.08 -2.88
CA LEU A 55 4.73 -0.82 -2.93
C LEU A 55 4.80 -2.11 -2.10
N TYR A 56 5.89 -2.86 -2.19
CA TYR A 56 6.11 -4.04 -1.36
C TYR A 56 6.20 -3.69 0.13
N ALA A 57 6.87 -2.60 0.49
CA ALA A 57 6.96 -2.14 1.88
C ALA A 57 5.58 -1.78 2.46
N TYR A 58 4.73 -1.13 1.66
CA TYR A 58 3.36 -0.81 2.06
C TYR A 58 2.51 -2.08 2.22
N LEU A 59 2.57 -2.99 1.24
CA LEU A 59 1.82 -4.24 1.27
C LEU A 59 2.32 -5.23 2.33
N ASN A 60 3.59 -5.13 2.74
CA ASN A 60 4.15 -5.93 3.82
C ASN A 60 3.93 -5.30 5.20
N GLY A 61 3.44 -4.05 5.26
CA GLY A 61 3.22 -3.34 6.52
C GLY A 61 4.51 -2.91 7.20
N THR A 62 5.56 -2.63 6.43
CA THR A 62 6.82 -2.07 6.95
C THR A 62 6.89 -0.55 6.80
N THR A 63 6.09 0.03 5.92
CA THR A 63 6.01 1.48 5.74
C THR A 63 4.57 1.89 5.47
N LEU A 64 4.15 3.06 5.94
CA LEU A 64 2.85 3.62 5.59
C LEU A 64 2.99 4.51 4.35
N PRO A 65 2.19 4.28 3.28
CA PRO A 65 2.15 5.22 2.16
C PRO A 65 1.65 6.58 2.64
N GLY A 66 2.24 7.66 2.10
CA GLY A 66 1.70 9.00 2.33
C GLY A 66 0.28 9.13 1.76
N ALA A 67 -0.51 10.07 2.30
CA ALA A 67 -1.94 10.23 1.94
C ALA A 67 -2.21 10.27 0.43
N GLY A 68 -1.41 11.01 -0.35
CA GLY A 68 -1.60 11.07 -1.80
C GLY A 68 -1.35 9.75 -2.54
N VAL A 69 -0.43 8.91 -2.04
CA VAL A 69 -0.19 7.56 -2.59
C VAL A 69 -1.29 6.61 -2.16
N PHE A 70 -1.78 6.76 -0.92
CA PHE A 70 -2.89 5.99 -0.40
C PHE A 70 -4.18 6.23 -1.21
N ASP A 71 -4.53 7.49 -1.46
CA ASP A 71 -5.71 7.85 -2.27
C ASP A 71 -5.56 7.34 -3.71
N ALA A 72 -4.39 7.50 -4.33
CA ALA A 72 -4.13 7.03 -5.69
C ALA A 72 -4.19 5.50 -5.85
N LEU A 73 -3.96 4.73 -4.78
CA LEU A 73 -4.03 3.27 -4.79
C LEU A 73 -5.46 2.74 -4.56
N LEU A 74 -6.35 3.57 -4.04
CA LEU A 74 -7.73 3.19 -3.68
C LEU A 74 -8.81 3.85 -4.55
N ALA A 75 -8.45 4.83 -5.38
CA ALA A 75 -9.32 5.49 -6.35
C ALA A 75 -9.63 4.60 -7.57
#